data_AF-A0A7J4TBI0-F1
#
_entry.id   AF-A0A7J4TBI0-F1
#
_cell.length_a   1.000
_cell.length_b   1.000
_cell.length_c   1.000
_cell.angle_alpha   90.00
_cell.angle_beta   90.00
_cell.angle_gamma   90.00
#
_symmetry.space_group_name_H-M   'P 1'
#
loop_
_entity.id
_entity.type
_entity.pdbx_description
1 polymer ?
#
loop_
_entity_poly.entity_id
_entity_poly.type
_entity_poly.pdbx_seq_one_letter_code
_entity_poly.pdbx_strand_id
1 'polypeptide(L)'
;MGKVIAKTGVKRQAGYLYFLNKAGHVARVPMARSGKKTSKKQEVLAKVGVKRKTGHLYYVDGKGNVCEAVMQRGGRRKKRR
;
A
#
# COMPACT_ATOMS: atom_id res chain seq x y z
N MET A 1 5.11 12.74 -6.24
CA MET A 1 5.52 11.34 -6.51
C MET A 1 6.17 10.80 -5.24
N GLY A 2 5.83 9.59 -4.79
CA GLY A 2 6.42 9.02 -3.57
C GLY A 2 7.87 8.62 -3.76
N LYS A 3 8.67 8.66 -2.67
CA LYS A 3 10.04 8.18 -2.63
C LYS A 3 10.05 6.68 -2.39
N VAL A 4 10.78 5.92 -3.21
CA VAL A 4 11.00 4.48 -2.95
C VAL A 4 11.91 4.33 -1.75
N ILE A 5 11.44 3.65 -0.71
CA ILE A 5 12.20 3.41 0.53
C ILE A 5 12.64 1.95 0.67
N ALA A 6 11.99 1.03 -0.04
CA ALA A 6 12.45 -0.36 -0.13
C ALA A 6 12.10 -0.95 -1.50
N LYS A 7 13.10 -1.59 -2.12
CA LYS A 7 12.93 -2.34 -3.37
C LYS A 7 12.56 -3.78 -3.02
N THR A 8 11.30 -4.15 -3.21
CA THR A 8 10.81 -5.50 -2.91
C THR A 8 10.50 -6.31 -4.17
N GLY A 9 10.22 -5.66 -5.30
CA GLY A 9 9.96 -6.34 -6.57
C GLY A 9 8.77 -7.31 -6.54
N VAL A 10 7.80 -7.09 -5.65
CA VAL A 10 6.68 -8.00 -5.45
C VAL A 10 5.80 -8.04 -6.70
N LYS A 11 5.67 -9.22 -7.31
CA LYS A 11 4.78 -9.42 -8.46
C LYS A 11 3.32 -9.34 -8.01
N ARG A 12 2.57 -8.44 -8.64
CA ARG A 12 1.15 -8.27 -8.38
C ARG A 12 0.35 -9.25 -9.22
N GLN A 13 -0.61 -9.92 -8.59
CA GLN A 13 -1.54 -10.83 -9.21
C GLN A 13 -2.94 -10.25 -9.15
N ALA A 14 -3.72 -10.50 -10.21
CA ALA A 14 -5.11 -10.07 -10.27
C ALA A 14 -5.92 -10.69 -9.11
N GLY A 15 -6.88 -9.94 -8.59
CA GLY A 15 -7.75 -10.42 -7.49
C GLY A 15 -7.19 -10.20 -6.08
N TYR A 16 -6.00 -9.61 -5.92
CA TYR A 16 -5.42 -9.33 -4.62
C TYR A 16 -5.24 -7.84 -4.34
N LEU A 17 -5.46 -7.44 -3.09
CA LEU A 17 -5.07 -6.14 -2.57
C LEU A 17 -3.70 -6.23 -1.93
N TYR A 18 -2.81 -5.29 -2.26
CA TYR A 18 -1.44 -5.21 -1.76
C TYR A 18 -1.27 -3.99 -0.87
N PHE A 19 -0.70 -4.17 0.31
CA PHE A 19 -0.55 -3.10 1.29
C PHE A 19 0.60 -3.38 2.27
N LEU A 20 0.96 -2.37 3.06
CA LEU A 20 1.83 -2.56 4.22
C LEU A 20 0.99 -2.91 5.43
N ASN A 21 1.31 -4.02 6.10
CA ASN A 21 0.66 -4.40 7.34
C ASN A 21 1.14 -3.53 8.53
N LYS A 22 0.61 -3.79 9.73
CA LYS A 22 0.96 -3.04 10.95
C LYS A 22 2.44 -3.19 11.33
N ALA A 23 3.06 -4.32 11.01
CA ALA A 23 4.48 -4.58 11.23
C ALA A 23 5.39 -3.92 10.17
N GLY A 24 4.82 -3.25 9.15
CA GLY A 24 5.59 -2.61 8.09
C GLY A 24 6.13 -3.58 7.04
N HIS A 25 5.52 -4.76 6.90
CA HIS A 25 5.83 -5.74 5.85
C HIS A 25 4.85 -5.61 4.69
N VAL A 26 5.29 -6.00 3.50
CA VAL A 26 4.41 -6.07 2.32
C VAL A 26 3.58 -7.34 2.41
N ALA A 27 2.26 -7.18 2.41
CA ALA A 27 1.31 -8.28 2.49
C ALA A 27 0.23 -8.15 1.42
N ARG A 28 -0.45 -9.25 1.17
CA ARG A 28 -1.64 -9.29 0.30
C ARG A 28 -2.82 -9.99 0.95
N VAL A 29 -4.01 -9.66 0.46
CA VAL A 29 -5.27 -10.35 0.79
C VAL A 29 -6.15 -10.48 -0.46
N PRO A 30 -7.02 -11.49 -0.56
CA PRO A 30 -8.03 -11.57 -1.61
C PRO A 30 -8.97 -10.37 -1.55
N MET A 31 -9.13 -9.68 -2.69
CA MET A 31 -9.90 -8.45 -2.77
C MET A 31 -11.40 -8.74 -2.69
N ALA A 32 -12.08 -8.15 -1.71
CA ALA A 32 -13.54 -8.21 -1.65
C ALA A 32 -14.14 -7.41 -2.81
N ARG A 33 -15.04 -8.04 -3.57
CA ARG A 33 -15.88 -7.37 -4.57
C ARG A 33 -17.26 -7.10 -3.95
N SER A 34 -18.02 -6.18 -4.55
CA SER A 34 -19.35 -5.80 -4.04
C SER A 34 -20.21 -7.04 -3.73
N GLY A 35 -20.77 -7.07 -2.52
CA GLY A 35 -21.62 -8.17 -2.02
C GLY A 35 -20.89 -9.47 -1.65
N LYS A 36 -19.57 -9.60 -1.88
CA LYS A 36 -18.82 -10.84 -1.60
C LYS A 36 -17.90 -10.68 -0.39
N LYS A 37 -18.05 -11.57 0.60
CA LYS A 37 -17.11 -11.72 1.71
C LYS A 37 -15.86 -12.45 1.21
N THR A 38 -14.68 -11.94 1.56
CA THR A 38 -13.40 -12.63 1.31
C THR A 38 -12.64 -12.81 2.60
N SER A 39 -11.68 -13.76 2.60
CA SER A 39 -10.81 -13.98 3.74
C SER A 39 -9.97 -12.74 4.04
N LYS A 40 -9.91 -12.35 5.32
CA LYS A 40 -9.02 -11.28 5.82
C LYS A 40 -7.63 -11.81 6.18
N LYS A 41 -7.35 -13.10 5.93
CA LYS A 41 -6.05 -13.72 6.22
C LYS A 41 -4.99 -13.08 5.33
N GLN A 42 -4.00 -12.47 5.97
CA GLN A 42 -2.91 -11.76 5.31
C GLN A 42 -1.79 -12.73 4.99
N GLU A 43 -1.30 -12.69 3.76
CA GLU A 43 -0.10 -13.40 3.34
C GLU A 43 1.04 -12.39 3.21
N VAL A 44 2.13 -12.60 3.94
CA VAL A 44 3.31 -11.72 3.93
C VAL A 44 4.24 -12.17 2.81
N LEU A 45 4.53 -11.25 1.88
CA LEU A 45 5.37 -11.51 0.72
C LEU A 45 6.80 -11.01 0.92
N ALA A 46 6.98 -9.91 1.64
CA ALA A 46 8.31 -9.35 1.91
C ALA A 46 8.37 -8.72 3.31
N LYS A 47 9.35 -9.16 4.11
CA LYS A 47 9.59 -8.66 5.46
C LYS A 47 10.51 -7.43 5.42
N VAL A 48 9.92 -6.24 5.25
CA VAL A 48 10.70 -4.98 5.17
C VAL A 48 10.83 -4.28 6.53
N GLY A 49 9.76 -4.23 7.33
CA GLY A 49 9.82 -3.66 8.68
C GLY A 49 9.77 -2.12 8.68
N VAL A 50 9.06 -1.52 7.75
CA VAL A 50 8.99 -0.06 7.61
C VAL A 50 8.29 0.58 8.81
N LYS A 51 9.01 1.47 9.50
CA LYS A 51 8.46 2.33 10.54
C LYS A 51 7.74 3.52 9.91
N ARG A 52 6.47 3.71 10.29
CA ARG A 52 5.64 4.79 9.76
C ARG A 52 5.87 6.08 10.51
N LYS A 53 6.07 7.18 9.78
CA LYS A 53 6.16 8.54 10.31
C LYS A 53 4.80 9.23 10.24
N THR A 54 4.52 10.04 11.26
CA THR A 54 3.32 10.87 11.29
C THR A 54 3.33 11.85 10.11
N GLY A 55 2.22 11.96 9.39
CA GLY A 55 2.10 12.84 8.22
C GLY A 55 2.54 12.21 6.89
N HIS A 56 2.93 10.94 6.87
CA HIS A 56 3.36 10.22 5.67
C HIS A 56 2.44 9.04 5.32
N LEU A 57 2.19 8.86 4.03
CA LEU A 57 1.50 7.72 3.43
C LEU A 57 2.54 6.70 2.96
N TYR A 58 2.26 5.42 3.26
CA TYR A 58 3.08 4.30 2.83
C TYR A 58 2.25 3.35 1.97
N TYR A 59 2.75 3.03 0.79
CA TYR A 59 2.02 2.21 -0.18
C TYR A 59 2.96 1.38 -1.05
N VAL A 60 2.39 0.39 -1.73
CA VAL A 60 3.10 -0.44 -2.72
C VAL A 60 2.82 0.11 -4.12
N ASP A 61 3.87 0.47 -4.85
CA ASP A 61 3.74 1.03 -6.20
C ASP A 61 3.40 -0.05 -7.25
N GLY A 62 3.27 0.37 -8.52
CA GLY A 62 3.00 -0.54 -9.64
C GLY A 62 4.14 -1.52 -9.92
N LYS A 63 5.38 -1.19 -9.53
CA LYS A 63 6.56 -2.05 -9.67
C LYS A 63 6.73 -3.01 -8.48
N GLY A 64 5.82 -2.97 -7.51
CA GLY A 64 5.87 -3.84 -6.33
C GLY A 64 6.88 -3.40 -5.27
N ASN A 65 7.23 -2.12 -5.21
CA ASN A 65 8.14 -1.53 -4.24
C ASN A 65 7.39 -0.72 -3.18
N VAL A 66 8.00 -0.56 -2.01
CA VAL A 66 7.44 0.27 -0.95
C VAL A 66 7.87 1.72 -1.15
N CYS A 67 6.88 2.61 -1.17
CA CYS A 67 7.05 4.05 -1.31
C CYS A 67 6.49 4.81 -0.11
N GLU A 68 7.12 5.94 0.18
CA GLU A 68 6.71 6.92 1.18
C GLU A 68 6.36 8.24 0.48
N ALA A 69 5.24 8.85 0.85
CA ALA A 69 4.84 10.16 0.34
C ALA A 69 4.26 11.04 1.46
N VAL A 70 4.46 12.35 1.39
CA VAL A 70 3.83 13.28 2.34
C VAL A 70 2.30 13.27 2.13
N MET A 71 1.53 13.04 3.19
CA MET A 71 0.07 13.04 3.13
C MET A 71 -0.44 14.45 2.83
N GLN A 72 -1.20 14.59 1.75
CA GLN A 72 -2.01 15.78 1.51
C GLN A 72 -3.27 15.67 2.38
N ARG A 73 -3.21 16.12 3.64
CA ARG A 73 -4.37 16.16 4.54
C ARG A 73 -5.28 17.32 4.09
N GLY A 74 -6.37 17.00 3.39
CA GLY A 74 -7.46 17.95 3.09
C GLY A 74 -7.02 19.23 2.37
N GLY A 75 -6.87 19.17 1.05
CA GLY A 75 -6.71 20.37 0.22
C GLY A 75 -8.05 20.86 -0.33
N ARG A 76 -8.35 22.15 -0.13
CA ARG A 76 -9.43 22.91 -0.79
C ARG A 76 -9.63 22.43 -2.24
N ARG A 77 -10.87 22.08 -2.60
CA ARG A 77 -11.26 21.58 -3.94
C ARG A 77 -10.54 22.42 -5.01
N LYS A 78 -9.55 21.84 -5.71
CA LYS A 78 -8.88 22.54 -6.82
C LYS A 78 -9.95 22.92 -7.84
N LYS A 79 -10.17 24.22 -8.04
CA LYS A 79 -10.98 24.70 -9.17
C LYS A 79 -10.34 24.16 -10.44
N ARG A 80 -11.13 23.47 -11.27
CA ARG A 80 -10.75 23.11 -12.63
C ARG A 80 -10.37 24.42 -13.36
N ARG A 81 -9.18 24.45 -13.97
CA ARG A 81 -8.91 25.36 -15.09
C ARG A 81 -9.64 24.84 -16.32
#